data_AF-R0KUC5-F1
#
_entry.id   AF-R0KUC5-F1
#
_cell.length_a   1.000
_cell.length_b   1.000
_cell.length_c   1.000
_cell.angle_alpha   90.00
_cell.angle_beta   90.00
_cell.angle_gamma   90.00
#
_symmetry.space_group_name_H-M   'P 1'
#
loop_
_entity.id
_entity.type
_entity.pdbx_description
1 polymer ?
#
loop_
_entity_poly.entity_id
_entity_poly.type
_entity_poly.pdbx_seq_one_letter_code
_entity_poly.pdbx_strand_id
1 'polypeptide(L)'
;MIFEAKYLIVALYFMRILASCKNPIRTPIFDKDGESYRIIVPFQEGIEISRYEIMEGRRNCDVNSFNPIYSSNEIYLKGNMMIIELDEECEDESKIYSICITTKDVKTFFTESFFYDRKKGYFLERFAEDSRFYKVYAPHIGGTLFVGGAAALVYCFLR
;
A
#
# COMPACT_ATOMS: atom_id res chain seq x y z
N MET A 1 -15.89 4.74 37.84
CA MET A 1 -16.73 4.58 36.63
C MET A 1 -16.54 5.66 35.57
N ILE A 2 -16.35 6.95 35.92
CA ILE A 2 -16.12 8.03 34.92
C ILE A 2 -14.73 7.94 34.25
N PHE A 3 -13.75 7.33 34.92
CA PHE A 3 -12.37 7.20 34.42
C PHE A 3 -12.26 6.22 33.24
N GLU A 4 -12.99 5.09 33.25
CA GLU A 4 -12.93 4.05 32.21
C GLU A 4 -13.57 4.49 30.87
N ALA A 5 -14.65 5.27 30.92
CA ALA A 5 -15.34 5.75 29.72
C ALA A 5 -14.47 6.69 28.87
N LYS A 6 -13.58 7.48 29.49
CA LYS A 6 -12.67 8.39 28.77
C LYS A 6 -11.62 7.63 27.95
N TYR A 7 -11.05 6.56 28.49
CA TYR A 7 -10.09 5.72 27.75
C TYR A 7 -10.76 4.92 26.64
N LEU A 8 -12.01 4.48 26.84
CA LEU A 8 -12.79 3.81 25.80
C LEU A 8 -13.05 4.74 24.61
N ILE A 9 -13.42 6.00 24.86
CA ILE A 9 -13.64 6.99 23.79
C ILE A 9 -12.34 7.27 23.02
N VAL A 10 -11.22 7.42 23.73
CA VAL A 10 -9.91 7.62 23.09
C VAL A 10 -9.51 6.39 22.28
N ALA A 11 -9.71 5.17 22.79
CA ALA A 11 -9.44 3.93 22.07
C ALA A 11 -10.31 3.79 20.81
N LEU A 12 -11.61 4.11 20.90
CA LEU A 12 -12.52 4.11 19.75
C LEU A 12 -12.12 5.16 18.71
N TYR A 13 -11.68 6.35 19.15
CA TYR A 13 -11.17 7.38 18.25
C TYR A 13 -9.87 6.94 17.56
N PHE A 14 -8.96 6.32 18.31
CA PHE A 14 -7.71 5.79 17.78
C PHE A 14 -7.95 4.65 16.79
N MET A 15 -8.87 3.73 17.09
CA MET A 15 -9.30 2.67 16.19
C MET A 15 -9.98 3.22 14.92
N ARG A 16 -10.74 4.31 15.03
CA ARG A 16 -11.33 4.99 13.88
C ARG A 16 -10.25 5.64 13.00
N ILE A 17 -9.26 6.29 13.59
CA ILE A 17 -8.11 6.86 12.87
C ILE A 17 -7.32 5.75 12.17
N LEU A 18 -7.02 4.65 12.88
CA LEU A 18 -6.32 3.49 12.30
C LEU A 18 -7.13 2.83 11.17
N ALA A 19 -8.47 2.81 11.27
CA ALA A 19 -9.34 2.34 10.19
C ALA A 19 -9.33 3.28 8.98
N SER A 20 -9.19 4.59 9.19
CA SER A 20 -9.08 5.60 8.13
C SER A 20 -7.69 5.67 7.47
N CYS A 21 -6.66 5.08 8.09
CA CYS A 21 -5.29 5.06 7.54
C CYS A 21 -5.04 3.97 6.50
N LYS A 22 -6.05 3.19 6.09
CA LYS A 22 -5.85 2.20 5.02
C LYS A 22 -5.80 2.90 3.66
N ASN A 23 -4.63 2.85 3.01
CA ASN A 23 -4.52 3.17 1.59
C ASN A 23 -5.58 2.33 0.85
N PRO A 24 -6.52 2.97 0.13
CA PRO A 24 -7.62 2.24 -0.47
C PRO A 24 -7.18 1.51 -1.74
N ILE A 25 -5.93 1.72 -2.19
CA ILE A 25 -5.22 0.92 -3.18
C ILE A 25 -4.47 -0.21 -2.48
N ARG A 26 -4.62 -1.44 -2.98
CA ARG A 26 -3.94 -2.63 -2.45
C ARG A 26 -2.66 -2.92 -3.21
N THR A 27 -1.86 -3.83 -2.68
CA THR A 27 -0.62 -4.31 -3.31
C THR A 27 -0.91 -4.79 -4.74
N PRO A 28 -0.17 -4.32 -5.75
CA PRO A 28 -0.29 -4.79 -7.12
C PRO A 28 0.02 -6.29 -7.24
N ILE A 29 -0.66 -6.95 -8.16
CA ILE A 29 -0.46 -8.34 -8.54
C ILE A 29 0.07 -8.33 -9.97
N PHE A 30 1.10 -9.13 -10.21
CA PHE A 30 1.73 -9.23 -11.50
C PHE A 30 1.35 -10.54 -12.15
N ASP A 31 0.90 -10.45 -13.40
CA ASP A 31 0.42 -11.59 -14.17
C ASP A 31 1.02 -11.58 -15.57
N LYS A 32 1.12 -12.76 -16.17
CA LYS A 32 1.59 -12.96 -17.55
C LYS A 32 0.50 -13.70 -18.32
N ASP A 33 -0.04 -13.06 -19.36
CA ASP A 33 -1.03 -13.65 -20.25
C ASP A 33 -0.43 -13.79 -21.65
N GLY A 34 0.01 -15.00 -21.99
CA GLY A 34 0.76 -15.26 -23.22
C GLY A 34 2.10 -14.52 -23.23
N GLU A 35 2.29 -13.63 -24.21
CA GLU A 35 3.50 -12.80 -24.36
C GLU A 35 3.37 -11.43 -23.67
N SER A 36 2.18 -11.08 -23.16
CA SER A 36 1.91 -9.77 -22.55
C SER A 36 2.04 -9.84 -21.02
N TYR A 37 2.67 -8.82 -20.43
CA TYR A 37 2.72 -8.63 -18.99
C TYR A 37 1.63 -7.67 -18.55
N ARG A 38 0.94 -8.00 -17.46
CA ARG A 38 -0.13 -7.17 -16.90
C ARG A 38 0.13 -6.89 -15.43
N ILE A 39 -0.13 -5.65 -15.02
CA ILE A 39 -0.22 -5.26 -13.62
C ILE A 39 -1.70 -5.15 -13.26
N ILE A 40 -2.11 -5.95 -12.28
CA ILE A 40 -3.45 -5.91 -11.71
C ILE A 40 -3.36 -5.12 -10.41
N VAL A 41 -4.05 -3.99 -10.32
CA VAL A 41 -4.10 -3.16 -9.13
C VAL A 41 -5.48 -3.27 -8.48
N PRO A 42 -5.62 -4.05 -7.40
CA PRO A 42 -6.89 -4.13 -6.68
C PRO A 42 -7.10 -2.87 -5.84
N PHE A 43 -8.35 -2.43 -5.75
CA PHE A 43 -8.73 -1.27 -4.95
C PHE A 43 -10.01 -1.53 -4.15
N GLN A 44 -10.25 -0.69 -3.15
CA GLN A 44 -11.44 -0.77 -2.32
C GLN A 44 -12.70 -0.42 -3.12
N GLU A 45 -13.80 -1.12 -2.84
CA GLU A 45 -15.10 -0.82 -3.45
C GLU A 45 -15.53 0.64 -3.20
N GLY A 46 -16.14 1.25 -4.22
CA GLY A 46 -16.60 2.64 -4.17
C GLY A 46 -15.56 3.68 -4.57
N ILE A 47 -14.33 3.29 -4.90
CA ILE A 47 -13.36 4.22 -5.53
C ILE A 47 -13.67 4.37 -7.02
N GLU A 48 -13.76 5.62 -7.46
CA GLU A 48 -13.82 5.96 -8.89
C GLU A 48 -12.47 6.51 -9.35
N ILE A 49 -11.78 5.74 -10.20
CA ILE A 49 -10.49 6.12 -10.79
C ILE A 49 -10.72 7.01 -12.02
N SER A 50 -9.91 8.06 -12.17
CA SER A 50 -9.98 9.01 -13.29
C SER A 50 -8.78 8.95 -14.22
N ARG A 51 -7.59 8.65 -13.68
CA ARG A 51 -6.35 8.44 -14.45
C ARG A 51 -5.34 7.61 -13.66
N TYR A 52 -4.38 7.03 -14.35
CA TYR A 52 -3.20 6.44 -13.72
C TYR A 52 -1.93 6.90 -14.43
N GLU A 53 -0.84 6.89 -13.69
CA GLU A 53 0.49 7.22 -14.17
C GLU A 53 1.46 6.13 -13.70
N ILE A 54 2.31 5.65 -14.61
CA ILE A 54 3.45 4.81 -14.25
C ILE A 54 4.60 5.76 -13.93
N MET A 55 5.07 5.68 -12.70
CA MET A 55 6.10 6.53 -12.16
C MET A 55 7.42 5.77 -12.11
N GLU A 56 8.51 6.39 -12.54
CA GLU A 56 9.87 5.87 -12.50
C GLU A 56 10.75 6.68 -11.54
N GLY A 57 11.43 6.00 -10.63
CA GLY A 57 12.46 6.54 -9.78
C GLY A 57 13.81 5.84 -10.00
N ARG A 58 14.89 6.47 -9.51
CA ARG A 58 16.20 5.79 -9.41
C ARG A 58 16.22 4.87 -8.20
N ARG A 59 16.94 3.75 -8.31
CA ARG A 59 17.20 2.84 -7.18
C ARG A 59 17.84 3.62 -6.01
N ASN A 60 17.22 3.55 -4.83
CA ASN A 60 17.59 4.24 -3.58
C ASN A 60 17.27 5.75 -3.47
N CYS A 61 16.36 6.29 -4.29
CA CYS A 61 15.91 7.68 -4.12
C CYS A 61 14.59 7.79 -3.34
N ASP A 62 14.33 8.98 -2.78
CA ASP A 62 13.09 9.32 -2.06
C ASP A 62 11.86 9.14 -2.98
N VAL A 63 10.70 8.83 -2.42
CA VAL A 63 9.41 8.74 -3.13
C VAL A 63 9.10 10.06 -3.88
N ASN A 64 9.65 11.18 -3.41
CA ASN A 64 9.55 12.49 -4.08
C ASN A 64 10.40 12.61 -5.37
N SER A 65 11.21 11.61 -5.71
CA SER A 65 12.09 11.61 -6.90
C SER A 65 11.50 10.86 -8.10
N PHE A 66 10.31 10.29 -7.94
CA PHE A 66 9.60 9.59 -8.99
C PHE A 66 9.09 10.57 -10.04
N ASN A 67 9.33 10.26 -11.31
CA ASN A 67 8.86 11.03 -12.46
C ASN A 67 7.84 10.19 -13.24
N PRO A 68 6.74 10.79 -13.74
CA PRO A 68 5.82 10.07 -14.60
C PRO A 68 6.51 9.74 -15.93
N ILE A 69 6.53 8.47 -16.30
CA ILE A 69 7.03 7.99 -17.61
C ILE A 69 5.88 7.64 -18.57
N TYR A 70 4.71 7.35 -18.01
CA TYR A 70 3.50 7.07 -18.76
C TYR A 70 2.29 7.60 -18.00
N SER A 71 1.31 8.13 -18.72
CA SER A 71 0.05 8.63 -18.16
C SER A 71 -1.09 8.22 -19.08
N SER A 72 -2.16 7.67 -18.50
CA SER A 72 -3.37 7.34 -19.25
C SER A 72 -4.64 7.67 -18.46
N ASN A 73 -5.63 8.18 -19.21
CA ASN A 73 -7.00 8.37 -18.74
C ASN A 73 -7.89 7.18 -19.14
N GLU A 74 -7.38 6.25 -19.95
CA GLU A 74 -8.11 5.05 -20.37
C GLU A 74 -7.89 3.95 -19.35
N ILE A 75 -8.93 3.64 -18.58
CA ILE A 75 -8.84 2.73 -17.43
C ILE A 75 -9.63 1.45 -17.75
N TYR A 76 -8.92 0.33 -17.81
CA TYR A 76 -9.54 -0.98 -17.93
C TYR A 76 -9.84 -1.54 -16.53
N LEU A 77 -11.14 -1.71 -16.24
CA LEU A 77 -11.63 -2.20 -14.95
C LEU A 77 -12.29 -3.57 -15.10
N LYS A 78 -12.00 -4.47 -14.15
CA LYS A 78 -12.72 -5.74 -13.98
C LYS A 78 -13.17 -5.85 -12.51
N GLY A 79 -14.38 -5.38 -12.24
CA GLY A 79 -14.84 -5.20 -10.86
C GLY A 79 -14.01 -4.13 -10.15
N ASN A 80 -13.49 -4.44 -8.96
CA ASN A 80 -12.63 -3.56 -8.16
C ASN A 80 -11.13 -3.78 -8.43
N MET A 81 -10.78 -4.12 -9.67
CA MET A 81 -9.42 -4.34 -10.14
C MET A 81 -9.18 -3.51 -11.38
N MET A 82 -8.10 -2.73 -11.37
CA MET A 82 -7.59 -2.02 -12.53
C MET A 82 -6.53 -2.89 -13.20
N ILE A 83 -6.62 -3.05 -14.53
CA ILE A 83 -5.67 -3.84 -15.30
C ILE A 83 -4.88 -2.87 -16.17
N ILE A 84 -3.56 -2.89 -16.00
CA ILE A 84 -2.60 -2.11 -16.79
C ILE A 84 -1.82 -3.11 -17.63
N GLU A 85 -1.92 -2.99 -18.94
CA GLU A 85 -1.04 -3.70 -19.86
C GLU A 85 0.27 -2.94 -19.97
N LEU A 86 1.40 -3.64 -19.87
CA LEU A 86 2.71 -3.01 -20.02
C LEU A 86 3.17 -3.18 -21.46
N ASP A 87 3.36 -2.04 -22.13
CA ASP A 87 4.06 -1.99 -23.41
C ASP A 87 5.57 -2.18 -23.23
N GLU A 88 6.25 -2.55 -24.32
CA GLU A 88 7.66 -2.99 -24.33
C GLU A 88 8.69 -1.95 -23.85
N GLU A 89 8.29 -0.69 -23.63
CA GLU A 89 9.20 0.45 -23.41
C GLU A 89 9.77 0.59 -21.97
N CYS A 90 9.39 -0.28 -21.03
CA CYS A 90 9.93 -0.27 -19.66
C CYS A 90 11.16 -1.20 -19.53
N GLU A 91 12.36 -0.77 -19.93
CA GLU A 91 13.52 -1.67 -20.09
C GLU A 91 14.66 -1.55 -19.05
N ASP A 92 14.56 -0.71 -18.01
CA ASP A 92 15.73 -0.41 -17.17
C ASP A 92 15.72 -1.09 -15.78
N GLU A 93 16.53 -2.15 -15.64
CA GLU A 93 16.79 -2.90 -14.39
C GLU A 93 17.34 -2.01 -13.24
N SER A 94 17.79 -0.79 -13.53
CA SER A 94 18.30 0.17 -12.53
C SER A 94 17.21 1.05 -11.91
N LYS A 95 15.95 0.88 -12.32
CA LYS A 95 14.83 1.74 -11.95
C LYS A 95 13.86 1.06 -11.00
N ILE A 96 13.19 1.89 -10.21
CA ILE A 96 12.09 1.50 -9.35
C ILE A 96 10.82 2.12 -9.90
N TYR A 97 9.74 1.35 -9.95
CA TYR A 97 8.46 1.77 -10.49
C TYR A 97 7.40 1.82 -9.41
N SER A 98 6.42 2.71 -9.56
CA SER A 98 5.20 2.76 -8.77
C SER A 98 4.06 3.26 -9.64
N ILE A 99 2.83 2.89 -9.32
CA ILE A 99 1.66 3.37 -10.04
C ILE A 99 1.00 4.44 -9.19
N CYS A 100 0.92 5.65 -9.74
CA CYS A 100 0.12 6.73 -9.18
C CYS A 100 -1.29 6.63 -9.76
N ILE A 101 -2.29 6.58 -8.89
CA ILE A 101 -3.70 6.49 -9.25
C ILE A 101 -4.37 7.76 -8.78
N THR A 102 -4.98 8.49 -9.70
CA THR A 102 -5.82 9.65 -9.35
C THR A 102 -7.28 9.26 -9.47
N THR A 103 -8.05 9.62 -8.44
CA THR A 103 -9.50 9.40 -8.40
C THR A 103 -10.26 10.59 -8.99
N LYS A 104 -11.57 10.43 -9.22
CA LYS A 104 -12.41 11.54 -9.70
C LYS A 104 -12.54 12.69 -8.70
N ASP A 105 -12.42 12.42 -7.40
CA ASP A 105 -12.36 13.44 -6.36
C ASP A 105 -10.95 14.04 -6.19
N VAL A 106 -10.07 13.87 -7.19
CA VAL A 106 -8.74 14.49 -7.29
C VAL A 106 -7.78 14.04 -6.18
N LYS A 107 -8.03 12.88 -5.55
CA LYS A 107 -7.08 12.27 -4.62
C LYS A 107 -6.11 11.39 -5.37
N THR A 108 -4.85 11.40 -4.93
CA THR A 108 -3.79 10.60 -5.52
C THR A 108 -3.32 9.54 -4.53
N PHE A 109 -3.19 8.31 -5.01
CA PHE A 109 -2.70 7.18 -4.23
C PHE A 109 -1.56 6.50 -4.99
N PHE A 110 -0.53 6.11 -4.27
CA PHE A 110 0.60 5.37 -4.82
C PHE A 110 0.47 3.91 -4.43
N THR A 111 0.79 3.02 -5.36
CA THR A 111 1.02 1.61 -5.05
C THR A 111 2.36 1.44 -4.34
N GLU A 112 2.54 0.30 -3.69
CA GLU A 112 3.88 -0.18 -3.34
C GLU A 112 4.79 -0.14 -4.57
N SER A 113 6.06 0.20 -4.33
CA SER A 113 7.06 0.27 -5.37
C SER A 113 7.58 -1.12 -5.74
N PHE A 114 7.91 -1.33 -7.01
CA PHE A 114 8.32 -2.61 -7.58
C PHE A 114 9.44 -2.44 -8.60
N PHE A 115 10.21 -3.50 -8.81
CA PHE A 115 11.14 -3.61 -9.94
C PHE A 115 10.49 -4.38 -11.08
N TYR A 116 10.94 -4.12 -12.30
CA TYR A 116 10.54 -4.87 -13.48
C TYR A 116 11.79 -5.39 -14.20
N ASP A 117 11.85 -6.71 -14.42
CA ASP A 117 12.91 -7.37 -15.19
C ASP A 117 12.25 -8.19 -16.31
N ARG A 118 12.33 -7.68 -17.55
CA ARG A 118 11.76 -8.34 -18.74
C ARG A 118 12.44 -9.68 -19.05
N LYS A 119 13.77 -9.80 -18.86
CA LYS A 119 14.53 -11.03 -19.18
C LYS A 119 14.11 -12.19 -18.29
N LYS A 120 13.79 -11.89 -17.04
CA LYS A 120 13.31 -12.88 -16.09
C LYS A 120 11.79 -12.99 -16.06
N GLY A 121 11.07 -12.00 -16.61
CA GLY A 121 9.61 -11.97 -16.61
C GLY A 121 9.01 -11.89 -15.20
N TYR A 122 9.80 -11.41 -14.23
CA TYR A 122 9.39 -11.29 -12.85
C TYR A 122 9.52 -9.84 -12.39
N PHE A 123 8.54 -9.42 -11.60
CA PHE A 123 8.60 -8.18 -10.86
C PHE A 123 9.33 -8.47 -9.56
N LEU A 124 10.60 -8.05 -9.50
CA LEU A 124 11.48 -8.33 -8.37
C LEU A 124 11.07 -7.47 -7.17
N GLU A 125 11.10 -8.14 -6.01
CA GLU A 125 11.00 -7.66 -4.63
C GLU A 125 10.31 -6.30 -4.39
N ARG A 126 9.19 -6.40 -3.67
CA ARG A 126 8.63 -5.28 -2.90
C ARG A 126 9.77 -4.56 -2.19
N PHE A 127 9.89 -3.26 -2.38
CA PHE A 127 10.26 -2.47 -1.21
C PHE A 127 9.05 -2.55 -0.28
N ALA A 128 9.03 -3.58 0.56
CA ALA A 128 8.72 -3.26 1.94
C ALA A 128 9.69 -2.13 2.23
N GLU A 129 9.19 -0.90 2.39
CA GLU A 129 9.93 0.05 3.19
C GLU A 129 10.37 -0.79 4.39
N ASP A 130 11.67 -1.07 4.45
CA ASP A 130 12.34 -1.38 5.68
C ASP A 130 12.24 -0.06 6.45
N SER A 131 11.01 0.28 6.85
CA SER A 131 10.77 1.24 7.88
C SER A 131 11.45 0.56 9.04
N ARG A 132 12.68 1.00 9.32
CA ARG A 132 13.38 0.65 10.55
C ARG A 132 12.40 0.78 11.72
N PHE A 133 11.45 1.70 11.59
CA PHE A 133 10.28 1.81 12.42
C PHE A 133 9.52 0.48 12.67
N TYR A 134 9.04 -0.24 11.64
CA TYR A 134 8.30 -1.49 11.87
C TYR A 134 9.19 -2.60 12.42
N LYS A 135 10.41 -2.79 11.90
CA LYS A 135 11.34 -3.83 12.41
C LYS A 135 11.79 -3.56 13.86
N VAL A 136 12.02 -2.31 14.23
CA VAL A 136 12.51 -1.91 15.56
C VAL A 136 11.36 -1.81 16.57
N TYR A 137 10.21 -1.24 16.18
CA TYR A 137 9.12 -0.98 17.12
C TYR A 137 7.99 -2.02 17.12
N ALA A 138 7.83 -2.88 16.11
CA ALA A 138 6.82 -3.95 16.18
C ALA A 138 6.99 -4.89 17.38
N PRO A 139 8.21 -5.29 17.80
CA PRO A 139 8.40 -6.06 19.04
C PRO A 139 7.96 -5.27 20.28
N HIS A 140 8.20 -3.96 20.30
CA HIS A 140 7.83 -3.09 21.41
C HIS A 140 6.32 -2.88 21.49
N ILE A 141 5.64 -2.67 20.35
CA ILE A 141 4.18 -2.54 20.25
C ILE A 141 3.49 -3.85 20.62
N GLY A 142 4.01 -4.99 20.15
CA GLY A 142 3.52 -6.31 20.53
C GLY A 142 3.71 -6.58 22.03
N GLY A 143 4.87 -6.19 22.58
CA GLY A 143 5.18 -6.30 24.00
C GLY A 143 4.24 -5.46 24.89
N THR A 144 3.98 -4.20 24.55
CA THR A 144 3.05 -3.36 25.33
C THR A 144 1.61 -3.84 25.27
N LEU A 145 1.14 -4.34 24.12
CA LEU A 145 -0.19 -4.94 24.01
C LEU A 145 -0.31 -6.22 24.84
N PHE A 146 0.72 -7.07 24.86
CA PHE A 146 0.72 -8.30 25.65
C PHE A 146 0.73 -8.01 27.16
N VAL A 147 1.60 -7.12 27.62
CA VAL A 147 1.70 -6.74 29.04
C VAL A 147 0.44 -6.01 29.51
N GLY A 148 -0.09 -5.09 28.69
CA GLY A 148 -1.33 -4.38 28.99
C GLY A 148 -2.54 -5.31 29.04
N GLY A 149 -2.64 -6.26 28.10
CA GLY A 149 -3.70 -7.27 28.08
C GLY A 149 -3.63 -8.24 29.26
N ALA A 150 -2.41 -8.68 29.62
CA ALA A 150 -2.20 -9.57 30.77
C ALA A 150 -2.55 -8.86 32.10
N ALA A 151 -2.15 -7.60 32.28
CA ALA A 151 -2.50 -6.82 33.47
C ALA A 151 -4.01 -6.59 33.60
N ALA A 152 -4.70 -6.33 32.49
CA ALA A 152 -6.15 -6.20 32.45
C ALA A 152 -6.86 -7.52 32.81
N LEU A 153 -6.37 -8.66 32.31
CA LEU A 153 -6.89 -9.98 32.66
C LEU A 153 -6.71 -10.27 34.16
N VAL A 154 -5.53 -10.01 34.71
CA VAL A 154 -5.25 -10.20 36.14
C VAL A 154 -6.16 -9.34 37.01
N TYR A 155 -6.39 -8.07 36.62
CA TYR A 155 -7.32 -7.19 37.34
C TYR A 155 -8.77 -7.69 37.29
N CYS A 156 -9.22 -8.25 36.17
CA CYS A 156 -10.57 -8.82 36.04
C CYS A 156 -10.76 -10.13 36.84
N PHE A 157 -9.70 -10.92 37.07
CA PHE A 157 -9.78 -12.18 37.83
C PHE A 157 -9.54 -12.01 39.33
N LEU A 158 -8.91 -10.92 39.76
CA LEU A 158 -8.68 -10.59 41.18
C LEU A 158 -9.78 -9.73 41.80
N ARG A 159 -10.84 -9.45 41.05
CA ARG A 159 -12.03 -8.72 41.49
C ARG A 159 -13.25 -9.61 41.42
#